data_AF-A0A497A6S7-F1
#
_entry.id   AF-A0A497A6S7-F1
#
_cell.length_a   1.000
_cell.length_b   1.000
_cell.length_c   1.000
_cell.angle_alpha   90.00
_cell.angle_beta   90.00
_cell.angle_gamma   90.00
#
_symmetry.space_group_name_H-M   'P 1'
#
loop_
_entity.id
_entity.type
_entity.pdbx_description
1 polymer ?
#
loop_
_entity_poly.entity_id
_entity_poly.type
_entity_poly.pdbx_seq_one_letter_code
_entity_poly.pdbx_strand_id
1 'polypeptide(L)'
;MKGVTQTEPIPNVDSGLGEDIQIEISRRNFVRAVMLAPKSQCPQDKIRHLQKLALKQAACEHRNAIALRSLAKEWRCSRAELEGLLMKAVAKHEGNTNRTRSDPCYDATTGKYLSLGQWVEQFLSIKK
;
A
#
# COMPACT_ATOMS: atom_id res chain seq x y z
N MET A 1 25.33 -9.97 -13.87
CA MET A 1 24.47 -8.83 -14.29
C MET A 1 23.66 -8.39 -13.09
N LYS A 2 23.98 -7.25 -12.47
CA LYS A 2 23.29 -6.76 -11.27
C LYS A 2 22.00 -6.05 -11.72
N GLY A 3 20.85 -6.65 -11.44
CA GLY A 3 19.54 -6.04 -11.66
C GLY A 3 19.37 -4.86 -10.71
N VAL A 4 19.54 -3.65 -11.22
CA VAL A 4 19.23 -2.42 -10.49
C VAL A 4 17.71 -2.29 -10.50
N THR A 5 17.05 -2.71 -9.43
CA THR A 5 15.66 -2.34 -9.17
C THR A 5 15.61 -0.83 -8.97
N GLN A 6 15.25 -0.10 -10.03
CA GLN A 6 14.86 1.29 -9.92
C GLN A 6 13.67 1.35 -8.97
N THR A 7 13.98 1.74 -7.73
CA THR A 7 13.04 1.85 -6.63
C THR A 7 12.59 3.31 -6.67
N GLU A 8 11.27 3.56 -6.77
CA GLU A 8 10.74 4.92 -6.65
C GLU A 8 11.37 5.59 -5.41
N PRO A 9 11.73 6.89 -5.49
CA PRO A 9 12.26 7.60 -4.35
C PRO A 9 11.30 7.43 -3.18
N ILE A 10 11.84 6.99 -2.04
CA ILE A 10 11.10 6.84 -0.79
C ILE A 10 10.38 8.19 -0.58
N PRO A 11 9.05 8.20 -0.35
CA PRO A 11 8.34 9.45 -0.12
C PRO A 11 9.08 10.20 0.99
N ASN A 12 9.33 11.50 0.79
CA ASN A 12 10.12 12.33 1.70
C ASN A 12 9.44 12.34 3.08
N VAL A 13 9.84 11.42 3.97
CA VAL A 13 9.24 11.29 5.30
C VAL A 13 10.07 12.13 6.27
N ASP A 14 9.43 13.17 6.76
CA ASP A 14 9.97 14.25 7.59
C ASP A 14 10.84 13.80 8.78
N SER A 15 11.88 14.60 9.05
CA SER A 15 12.91 14.55 10.09
C SER A 15 12.44 14.32 11.55
N GLY A 16 11.14 14.42 11.84
CA GLY A 16 10.55 14.15 13.15
C GLY A 16 10.04 12.71 13.36
N LEU A 17 10.62 11.70 12.72
CA LEU A 17 10.33 10.28 12.99
C LEU A 17 11.54 9.60 13.63
N GLY A 18 11.30 8.71 14.61
CA GLY A 18 12.35 7.91 15.22
C GLY A 18 13.14 7.09 14.20
N GLU A 19 14.44 6.91 14.44
CA GLU A 19 15.37 6.23 13.53
C GLU A 19 14.87 4.85 13.09
N ASP A 20 14.34 4.05 14.02
CA ASP A 20 13.78 2.72 13.73
C ASP A 20 12.64 2.76 12.71
N ILE A 21 11.79 3.80 12.75
CA ILE A 21 10.70 3.99 11.82
C ILE A 21 11.27 4.34 10.44
N GLN A 22 12.25 5.24 10.38
CA GLN A 22 12.91 5.62 9.13
C GLN A 22 13.60 4.43 8.45
N ILE A 23 14.26 3.58 9.24
CA ILE A 23 14.87 2.33 8.75
C ILE A 23 13.81 1.46 8.08
N GLU A 24 12.67 1.23 8.72
CA GLU A 24 11.62 0.39 8.14
C GLU A 24 10.93 1.04 6.93
N ILE A 25 10.77 2.37 6.91
CA ILE A 25 10.31 3.11 5.73
C ILE A 25 11.28 2.92 4.56
N SER A 26 12.59 3.02 4.80
CA SER A 26 13.62 2.85 3.76
C SER A 26 13.61 1.43 3.16
N ARG A 27 13.30 0.44 4.00
CA ARG A 27 13.07 -0.96 3.61
C ARG A 27 11.71 -1.19 2.96
N ARG A 28 10.88 -0.15 2.84
CA ARG A 28 9.50 -0.20 2.34
C ARG A 28 8.62 -1.14 3.17
N ASN A 29 8.91 -1.29 4.46
CA ASN A 29 8.16 -2.10 5.41
C ASN A 29 7.21 -1.22 6.22
N PHE A 30 6.18 -0.70 5.54
CA PHE A 30 5.28 0.29 6.15
C PHE A 30 4.42 -0.29 7.28
N VAL A 31 4.10 -1.59 7.25
CA VAL A 31 3.39 -2.26 8.36
C VAL A 31 4.25 -2.23 9.62
N ARG A 32 5.53 -2.59 9.52
CA ARG A 32 6.44 -2.52 10.67
C ARG A 32 6.67 -1.09 11.15
N ALA A 33 6.78 -0.13 10.22
CA ALA A 33 6.86 1.28 10.56
C ALA A 33 5.65 1.76 11.39
N VAL A 34 4.43 1.36 11.04
CA VAL A 34 3.22 1.63 11.84
C VAL A 34 3.30 0.99 13.23
N MET A 35 3.77 -0.25 13.34
CA MET A 35 3.90 -0.95 14.63
C MET A 35 4.90 -0.29 15.58
N LEU A 36 5.93 0.38 15.04
CA LEU A 36 6.94 1.08 15.82
C LEU A 36 6.48 2.49 16.25
N ALA A 37 5.54 3.08 15.51
CA ALA A 37 5.12 4.46 15.72
C ALA A 37 4.56 4.80 17.13
N PRO A 38 3.79 3.93 17.81
CA PRO A 38 3.36 4.17 19.19
C PRO A 38 4.52 4.31 20.18
N LYS A 39 5.64 3.62 19.94
CA LYS A 39 6.82 3.64 20.84
C LYS A 39 7.62 4.93 20.71
N SER A 40 7.52 5.61 19.58
CA SER A 40 8.28 6.83 19.27
C SER A 40 7.47 8.11 19.44
N GLN A 41 6.33 8.06 20.14
CA GLN A 41 5.42 9.21 20.33
C GLN A 41 5.08 9.92 19.01
N CYS A 42 4.94 9.12 17.94
CA CYS A 42 4.74 9.64 16.60
C CYS A 42 3.38 10.36 16.49
N PRO A 43 3.34 11.56 15.87
CA PRO A 43 2.09 12.25 15.57
C PRO A 43 1.09 11.37 14.81
N GLN A 44 -0.19 11.43 15.20
CA GLN A 44 -1.24 10.56 14.67
C GLN A 44 -1.44 10.71 13.15
N ASP A 45 -1.21 11.89 12.60
CA ASP A 45 -1.23 12.18 11.17
C ASP A 45 -0.12 11.41 10.42
N LYS A 46 1.09 11.33 10.98
CA LYS A 46 2.19 10.52 10.43
C LYS A 46 1.89 9.03 10.51
N ILE A 47 1.31 8.57 11.63
CA ILE A 47 0.83 7.18 11.75
C ILE A 47 -0.20 6.89 10.65
N ARG A 48 -1.17 7.80 10.46
CA ARG A 48 -2.20 7.63 9.42
C ARG A 48 -1.61 7.63 8.01
N HIS A 49 -0.56 8.41 7.77
CA HIS A 49 0.17 8.39 6.51
C HIS A 49 0.83 7.03 6.26
N LEU A 50 1.54 6.48 7.25
CA LEU A 50 2.18 5.17 7.16
C LEU A 50 1.16 4.04 6.94
N GLN A 51 0.02 4.09 7.61
CA GLN A 51 -1.09 3.15 7.38
C GLN A 51 -1.58 3.20 5.93
N LYS A 52 -1.76 4.41 5.37
CA LYS A 52 -2.15 4.59 3.97
C LYS A 52 -1.11 4.04 3.00
N LEU A 53 0.19 4.19 3.30
CA LEU A 53 1.26 3.59 2.49
C LEU A 53 1.23 2.06 2.54
N ALA A 54 1.05 1.48 3.72
CA ALA A 54 0.95 0.03 3.89
C ALA A 54 -0.27 -0.57 3.17
N LEU A 55 -1.45 0.07 3.26
CA LEU A 55 -2.64 -0.35 2.52
C LEU A 55 -2.42 -0.28 1.00
N LYS A 56 -1.82 0.80 0.51
CA LYS A 56 -1.47 0.93 -0.91
C LYS A 56 -0.51 -0.15 -1.37
N GLN A 57 0.52 -0.44 -0.58
CA GLN A 57 1.49 -1.49 -0.90
C GLN A 57 0.81 -2.86 -0.95
N ALA A 58 0.01 -3.21 0.06
CA ALA A 58 -0.74 -4.46 0.10
C ALA A 58 -1.65 -4.66 -1.12
N ALA A 59 -2.26 -3.59 -1.61
CA ALA A 59 -3.13 -3.62 -2.79
C ALA A 59 -2.33 -3.62 -4.11
N CYS A 60 -1.47 -2.63 -4.32
CA CYS A 60 -0.89 -2.33 -5.62
C CYS A 60 0.32 -3.22 -5.94
N GLU A 61 1.12 -3.55 -4.94
CA GLU A 61 2.35 -4.33 -5.12
C GLU A 61 2.13 -5.81 -4.86
N HIS A 62 1.32 -6.14 -3.85
CA HIS A 62 1.13 -7.54 -3.44
C HIS A 62 -0.22 -8.12 -3.86
N ARG A 63 -1.21 -7.30 -4.22
CA ARG A 63 -2.59 -7.73 -4.51
C ARG A 63 -3.14 -8.69 -3.45
N ASN A 64 -2.81 -8.42 -2.19
CA ASN A 64 -3.12 -9.29 -1.07
C ASN A 64 -4.42 -8.84 -0.38
N ALA A 65 -5.54 -9.42 -0.82
CA ALA A 65 -6.86 -9.08 -0.30
C ALA A 65 -7.01 -9.38 1.20
N ILE A 66 -6.37 -10.45 1.69
CA ILE A 66 -6.45 -10.87 3.09
C ILE A 66 -5.75 -9.84 3.97
N ALA A 67 -4.49 -9.52 3.67
CA ALA A 67 -3.73 -8.52 4.41
C ALA A 67 -4.42 -7.15 4.35
N LEU A 68 -4.89 -6.74 3.17
CA LEU A 68 -5.58 -5.46 3.00
C LEU A 68 -6.83 -5.34 3.89
N ARG A 69 -7.66 -6.39 3.96
CA ARG A 69 -8.86 -6.40 4.83
C ARG A 69 -8.48 -6.39 6.30
N SER A 70 -7.53 -7.21 6.71
CA SER A 70 -7.09 -7.29 8.11
C SER A 70 -6.54 -5.95 8.59
N LEU A 71 -5.64 -5.33 7.82
CA LEU A 71 -5.04 -4.03 8.16
C LEU A 71 -6.08 -2.91 8.16
N ALA A 72 -6.99 -2.87 7.16
CA ALA A 72 -8.04 -1.85 7.12
C ALA A 72 -8.97 -1.96 8.34
N LYS A 73 -9.31 -3.18 8.77
CA LYS A 73 -10.13 -3.40 9.97
C LYS A 73 -9.37 -2.99 11.23
N GLU A 74 -8.13 -3.43 11.39
CA GLU A 74 -7.28 -3.12 12.55
C GLU A 74 -7.11 -1.61 12.74
N TRP A 75 -6.89 -0.88 11.65
CA TRP A 75 -6.67 0.56 11.67
C TRP A 75 -7.93 1.39 11.51
N ARG A 76 -9.11 0.75 11.65
CA ARG A 76 -10.44 1.37 11.57
C ARG A 76 -10.59 2.27 10.34
N CYS A 77 -10.05 1.82 9.21
CA CYS A 77 -10.21 2.50 7.93
C CYS A 77 -11.64 2.30 7.44
N SER A 78 -12.37 3.39 7.22
CA SER A 78 -13.72 3.30 6.69
C SER A 78 -13.69 2.75 5.26
N ARG A 79 -14.79 2.13 4.83
CA ARG A 79 -14.91 1.63 3.46
C ARG A 79 -14.72 2.74 2.42
N ALA A 80 -15.31 3.91 2.65
CA ALA A 80 -15.18 5.07 1.78
C ALA A 80 -13.72 5.59 1.71
N GLU A 81 -13.02 5.59 2.84
CA GLU A 81 -11.60 5.98 2.87
C GLU A 81 -10.74 4.96 2.12
N LEU A 82 -10.97 3.67 2.32
CA LEU A 82 -10.26 2.60 1.61
C LEU A 82 -10.51 2.67 0.10
N GLU A 83 -11.76 2.81 -0.32
CA GLU A 83 -12.14 2.96 -1.72
C GLU A 83 -11.46 4.18 -2.36
N GLY A 84 -11.56 5.36 -1.71
CA GLY A 84 -10.89 6.57 -2.20
C GLY A 84 -9.37 6.43 -2.26
N LEU A 85 -8.75 5.69 -1.33
CA LEU A 85 -7.32 5.41 -1.33
C LEU A 85 -6.91 4.54 -2.52
N LEU A 86 -7.67 3.47 -2.79
CA LEU A 86 -7.39 2.52 -3.86
C LEU A 86 -7.64 3.13 -5.24
N MET A 87 -8.76 3.84 -5.43
CA MET A 87 -9.05 4.51 -6.71
C MET A 87 -7.99 5.56 -7.05
N LYS A 88 -7.53 6.35 -6.07
CA LYS A 88 -6.40 7.28 -6.27
C LYS A 88 -5.10 6.55 -6.63
N ALA A 89 -4.87 5.36 -6.08
CA ALA A 89 -3.69 4.57 -6.39
C ALA A 89 -3.76 3.99 -7.81
N VAL A 90 -4.93 3.48 -8.22
CA VAL A 90 -5.20 3.02 -9.60
C VAL A 90 -4.98 4.16 -10.59
N ALA A 91 -5.59 5.32 -10.37
CA ALA A 91 -5.43 6.48 -11.26
C ALA A 91 -3.97 6.94 -11.38
N LYS A 92 -3.22 6.97 -10.26
CA LYS A 92 -1.78 7.29 -10.28
C LYS A 92 -0.99 6.25 -11.07
N HIS A 93 -1.37 4.99 -10.96
CA HIS A 93 -0.71 3.88 -11.62
C HIS A 93 -0.96 3.86 -13.12
N GLU A 94 -2.19 4.12 -13.55
CA GLU A 94 -2.56 4.23 -14.97
C GLU A 94 -1.96 5.48 -15.64
N GLY A 95 -1.79 6.57 -14.90
CA GLY A 95 -1.12 7.78 -15.37
C GLY A 95 0.41 7.68 -15.47
N ASN A 96 1.03 6.62 -14.94
CA ASN A 96 2.48 6.43 -14.97
C ASN A 96 2.85 5.43 -16.07
N THR A 97 3.65 5.84 -17.06
CA THR A 97 4.01 5.02 -18.23
C THR A 97 4.99 3.88 -17.92
N ASN A 98 5.28 3.61 -16.64
CA ASN A 98 6.23 2.59 -16.22
C ASN A 98 5.56 1.19 -16.24
N ARG A 99 5.79 0.45 -17.32
CA ARG A 99 5.04 -0.75 -17.74
C ARG A 99 5.05 -1.93 -16.75
N THR A 100 6.12 -2.13 -15.97
CA THR A 100 6.34 -3.38 -15.23
C THR A 100 5.44 -3.58 -14.00
N ARG A 101 4.81 -2.53 -13.47
CA ARG A 101 3.83 -2.65 -12.37
C ARG A 101 2.38 -2.69 -12.86
N SER A 102 2.17 -2.27 -14.11
CA SER A 102 0.90 -2.23 -14.84
C SER A 102 0.48 -3.59 -15.41
N ASP A 103 1.37 -4.57 -15.40
CA ASP A 103 1.07 -5.87 -15.98
C ASP A 103 -0.05 -6.59 -15.21
N PRO A 104 -0.96 -7.26 -15.94
CA PRO A 104 -1.94 -8.14 -15.31
C PRO A 104 -1.25 -9.21 -14.46
N CYS A 105 -1.79 -9.47 -13.26
CA CYS A 105 -1.30 -10.51 -12.35
C CYS A 105 -2.39 -11.54 -12.15
N TYR A 106 -1.97 -12.81 -12.04
CA TYR A 106 -2.87 -13.91 -11.79
C TYR A 106 -3.52 -13.77 -10.41
N ASP A 107 -4.85 -13.75 -10.39
CA ASP A 107 -5.65 -13.80 -9.17
C ASP A 107 -6.22 -15.21 -9.00
N ALA A 108 -5.76 -15.90 -7.95
CA ALA A 108 -6.20 -17.26 -7.63
C ALA A 108 -7.69 -17.35 -7.27
N THR A 109 -8.31 -16.25 -6.86
CA THR A 109 -9.73 -16.21 -6.50
C THR A 109 -10.64 -16.32 -7.72
N THR A 110 -10.23 -15.71 -8.84
CA THR A 110 -10.98 -15.72 -10.11
C THR A 110 -10.43 -16.69 -11.15
N GLY A 111 -9.19 -17.14 -10.98
CA GLY A 111 -8.47 -17.91 -12.00
C GLY A 111 -8.08 -17.08 -13.23
N LYS A 112 -8.01 -15.76 -13.12
CA LYS A 112 -7.75 -14.85 -14.25
C LYS A 112 -6.57 -13.93 -13.97
N TYR A 113 -5.96 -13.44 -15.04
CA TYR A 113 -5.03 -12.33 -14.96
C TYR A 113 -5.83 -11.02 -14.97
N LEU A 114 -5.72 -10.25 -13.89
CA LEU A 114 -6.44 -9.00 -13.73
C LEU A 114 -5.46 -7.84 -13.83
N SER A 115 -5.87 -6.70 -14.40
CA SER A 115 -5.17 -5.44 -14.18
C SER A 115 -5.31 -4.99 -12.71
N LEU A 116 -4.52 -4.00 -12.27
CA LEU A 116 -4.70 -3.44 -10.94
C LEU A 116 -6.12 -2.86 -10.75
N GLY A 117 -6.65 -2.15 -11.74
CA GLY A 117 -8.00 -1.59 -11.70
C GLY A 117 -9.06 -2.68 -11.53
N GLN A 118 -9.00 -3.73 -12.36
CA GLN A 118 -9.92 -4.87 -12.27
C GLN A 118 -9.84 -5.59 -10.91
N TRP A 119 -8.63 -5.77 -10.38
CA TRP A 119 -8.44 -6.37 -9.07
C TRP A 119 -9.04 -5.51 -7.95
N VAL A 120 -8.87 -4.18 -8.01
CA VAL A 120 -9.44 -3.24 -7.03
C VAL A 120 -10.97 -3.21 -7.11
N GLU A 121 -11.54 -3.14 -8.31
CA GLU A 121 -13.00 -3.18 -8.51
C GLU A 121 -13.59 -4.46 -7.92
N GLN A 122 -12.96 -5.60 -8.19
CA GLN A 122 -13.40 -6.88 -7.62
C GLN A 122 -13.21 -6.93 -6.10
N PHE A 123 -12.09 -6.44 -5.58
CA PHE A 123 -11.85 -6.40 -4.14
C PHE A 123 -12.95 -5.60 -3.42
N LEU A 124 -13.35 -4.47 -4.00
CA LEU A 124 -14.39 -3.60 -3.47
C LEU A 124 -15.79 -4.19 -3.68
N SER A 125 -16.07 -4.86 -4.79
CA SER A 125 -17.41 -5.41 -5.07
C SER A 125 -17.83 -6.53 -4.11
N ILE A 126 -16.86 -7.21 -3.48
CA ILE A 126 -17.12 -8.23 -2.46
C ILE A 126 -17.74 -7.56 -1.22
N LYS A 127 -19.07 -7.64 -1.10
CA LYS A 127 -19.81 -7.31 0.12
C LYS A 127 -19.54 -8.41 1.16
N LYS A 128 -19.00 -8.05 2.32
CA LYS A 128 -19.00 -8.86 3.54
C LYS A 128 -19.56 -8.02 4.67
#